data_AF-A0A2H6N638-F1
#
_entry.id   AF-A0A2H6N638-F1
#
_cell.length_a   1.000
_cell.length_b   1.000
_cell.length_c   1.000
_cell.angle_alpha   90.00
_cell.angle_beta   90.00
_cell.angle_gamma   90.00
#
_symmetry.space_group_name_H-M   'P 1'
#
loop_
_entity.id
_entity.type
_entity.pdbx_description
1 polymer ?
#
loop_
_entity_poly.entity_id
_entity_poly.type
_entity_poly.pdbx_seq_one_letter_code
_entity_poly.pdbx_strand_id
1 'polypeptide(L)'
;LLQGRAEEFSCYLQDKIVRIREGLDSSWVVPVELPMARPEILWDEFDLVTSEDVDSILGRLNTTTCLLDPCPSWLVTATREVTCGWLQSIINASLREGHVPP
;
A
#
# COMPACT_ATOMS: atom_id res chain seq x y z
N LEU A 1 -12.53 -33.00 19.60
CA LEU A 1 -12.15 -31.78 20.37
C LEU A 1 -12.13 -30.47 19.54
N LEU A 2 -12.26 -30.51 18.20
CA LEU A 2 -12.27 -29.29 17.36
C LEU A 2 -13.67 -28.83 16.91
N GLN A 3 -14.66 -29.73 16.88
CA GLN A 3 -16.02 -29.46 16.41
C GLN A 3 -16.67 -28.26 17.13
N GLY A 4 -16.63 -28.25 18.47
CA GLY A 4 -17.26 -27.17 19.27
C GLY A 4 -16.55 -25.80 19.17
N ARG A 5 -15.25 -25.76 18.85
CA ARG A 5 -14.51 -24.50 18.72
C ARG A 5 -14.85 -23.75 17.44
N ALA A 6 -15.14 -24.46 16.36
CA ALA A 6 -15.58 -23.85 15.10
C ALA A 6 -16.98 -23.23 15.24
N GLU A 7 -17.88 -23.93 15.94
CA GLU A 7 -19.23 -23.45 16.24
C GLU A 7 -19.19 -22.23 17.17
N GLU A 8 -18.39 -22.28 18.23
CA GLU A 8 -18.17 -21.15 19.15
C GLU A 8 -17.61 -19.91 18.43
N PHE A 9 -16.60 -20.10 17.58
CA PHE A 9 -16.04 -19.03 16.77
C PHE A 9 -17.08 -18.45 15.79
N SER A 10 -17.89 -19.29 15.15
CA SER A 10 -18.95 -18.85 14.24
C SER A 10 -19.99 -18.00 14.97
N CYS A 11 -20.45 -18.43 16.14
CA CYS A 11 -21.40 -17.66 16.96
C CYS A 11 -20.80 -16.32 17.40
N TYR A 12 -19.55 -16.32 17.88
CA TYR A 12 -18.85 -15.10 18.29
C TYR A 12 -18.69 -14.11 17.13
N LEU A 13 -18.33 -14.61 15.93
CA LEU A 13 -18.17 -13.78 14.74
C LEU A 13 -19.51 -13.16 14.31
N GLN A 14 -20.59 -13.93 14.30
CA GLN A 14 -21.92 -13.43 13.95
C GLN A 14 -22.37 -12.32 14.91
N ASP A 15 -22.21 -12.54 16.21
CA ASP A 15 -22.53 -11.56 17.26
C ASP A 15 -21.68 -10.28 17.11
N LYS A 16 -20.39 -10.41 16.78
CA LYS A 16 -19.51 -9.27 16.50
C LYS A 16 -19.96 -8.48 15.25
N ILE A 17 -20.39 -9.16 14.19
CA ILE A 17 -20.91 -8.51 12.97
C ILE A 17 -22.18 -7.71 13.29
N VAL A 18 -23.10 -8.29 14.08
CA VAL A 18 -24.33 -7.59 14.49
C VAL A 18 -24.00 -6.33 15.28
N ARG A 19 -23.13 -6.42 16.31
CA ARG A 19 -22.72 -5.24 17.09
C ARG A 19 -22.07 -4.15 16.24
N ILE A 20 -21.25 -4.52 15.26
CA ILE A 20 -20.63 -3.55 14.35
C ILE A 20 -21.69 -2.84 13.51
N ARG A 21 -22.66 -3.58 12.95
CA ARG A 21 -23.75 -3.00 12.15
C ARG A 21 -24.61 -2.04 12.98
N GLU A 22 -25.02 -2.45 14.18
CA GLU A 22 -25.80 -1.62 15.09
C GLU A 22 -25.04 -0.36 15.54
N GLY A 23 -23.73 -0.49 15.80
CA GLY A 23 -22.87 0.64 16.16
C GLY A 23 -22.63 1.61 14.99
N LEU A 24 -22.54 1.10 13.76
CA LEU A 24 -22.49 1.90 12.55
C LEU A 24 -23.82 2.64 12.35
N ASP A 25 -24.96 1.97 12.36
CA ASP A 25 -26.26 2.64 12.12
C ASP A 25 -26.60 3.71 13.18
N SER A 26 -26.07 3.57 14.40
CA SER A 26 -26.29 4.53 15.50
C SER A 26 -25.42 5.79 15.42
N SER A 27 -24.31 5.77 14.66
CA SER A 27 -23.31 6.87 14.63
C SER A 27 -22.94 7.33 13.23
N TRP A 28 -23.26 6.53 12.21
CA TRP A 28 -22.90 6.75 10.82
C TRP A 28 -23.90 7.67 10.16
N VAL A 29 -23.81 8.95 10.51
CA VAL A 29 -24.24 10.00 9.59
C VAL A 29 -23.25 9.94 8.43
N VAL A 30 -23.66 9.37 7.29
CA VAL A 30 -22.92 9.56 6.02
C VAL A 30 -22.75 11.07 5.91
N PRO A 31 -21.52 11.61 5.95
CA PRO A 31 -21.35 13.03 5.72
C PRO A 31 -21.99 13.31 4.37
N VAL A 32 -23.05 14.11 4.35
CA VAL A 32 -23.58 14.75 3.13
C VAL A 32 -22.35 15.14 2.35
N GLU A 33 -22.20 14.64 1.11
CA GLU A 33 -21.02 14.83 0.28
C GLU A 33 -20.53 16.27 0.43
N LEU A 34 -19.61 16.46 1.38
CA LEU A 34 -19.00 17.74 1.59
C LEU A 34 -18.25 17.91 0.28
N PRO A 35 -18.40 19.04 -0.42
CA PRO A 35 -17.61 19.30 -1.61
C PRO A 35 -16.17 19.08 -1.15
N MET A 36 -15.59 17.95 -1.55
CA MET A 36 -14.27 17.56 -1.07
C MET A 36 -13.41 18.75 -1.45
N ALA A 37 -12.92 19.47 -0.44
CA ALA A 37 -12.10 20.63 -0.67
C ALA A 37 -10.99 20.13 -1.58
N ARG A 38 -11.01 20.56 -2.83
CA ARG A 38 -9.95 20.18 -3.77
C ARG A 38 -8.67 20.65 -3.09
N PRO A 39 -7.62 19.80 -3.05
CA PRO A 39 -6.34 20.23 -2.53
C PRO A 39 -6.02 21.60 -3.15
N GLU A 40 -5.80 22.62 -2.31
CA GLU A 40 -5.50 23.98 -2.78
C GLU A 40 -4.22 24.01 -3.64
N ILE A 41 -3.40 22.96 -3.50
CA ILE A 41 -2.18 22.72 -4.25
C ILE A 41 -2.48 21.66 -5.33
N LEU A 42 -2.72 22.12 -6.54
CA LEU A 42 -2.57 21.32 -7.75
C LEU A 42 -1.07 21.22 -8.03
N TRP A 43 -0.53 20.01 -7.94
CA TRP A 43 0.84 19.72 -8.35
C TRP A 43 0.84 19.57 -9.87
N ASP A 44 1.38 20.57 -10.57
CA ASP A 44 1.50 20.52 -12.02
C ASP A 44 2.64 19.59 -12.45
N GLU A 45 3.69 19.48 -11.64
CA GLU A 45 4.87 18.65 -11.90
C GLU A 45 5.44 18.06 -10.59
N PHE A 46 6.20 16.98 -10.71
CA PHE A 46 6.94 16.35 -9.61
C PHE A 46 8.45 16.49 -9.82
N ASP A 47 9.17 16.65 -8.72
CA ASP A 47 10.63 16.57 -8.73
C ASP A 47 11.08 15.15 -9.11
N LEU A 48 12.04 15.07 -10.02
CA LEU A 48 12.60 13.80 -10.47
C LEU A 48 13.61 13.27 -9.45
N VAL A 49 13.62 11.96 -9.28
CA VAL A 49 14.58 11.30 -8.39
C VAL A 49 15.94 11.17 -9.04
N THR A 50 16.99 11.38 -8.25
CA THR A 50 18.37 11.11 -8.64
C THR A 50 18.70 9.63 -8.47
N SER A 51 19.82 9.20 -9.04
CA SER A 51 20.29 7.82 -8.82
C SER A 51 20.66 7.60 -7.35
N GLU A 52 21.15 8.63 -6.65
CA GLU A 52 21.53 8.54 -5.24
C GLU A 52 20.31 8.36 -4.34
N ASP A 53 19.19 9.00 -4.66
CA ASP A 53 17.93 8.83 -3.92
C ASP A 53 17.44 7.39 -3.99
N VAL A 54 17.41 6.82 -5.20
CA VAL A 54 17.01 5.42 -5.43
C VAL A 54 17.99 4.47 -4.73
N ASP A 55 19.28 4.72 -4.87
CA ASP A 55 20.34 3.94 -4.25
C ASP A 55 20.21 3.93 -2.71
N SER A 56 19.99 5.09 -2.10
CA SER A 56 19.75 5.27 -0.66
C SER A 56 18.52 4.48 -0.19
N ILE A 57 17.42 4.52 -0.94
CA ILE A 57 16.20 3.75 -0.64
C ILE A 57 16.49 2.26 -0.69
N LEU A 58 17.14 1.77 -1.76
CA LEU A 58 17.49 0.36 -1.91
C LEU A 58 18.43 -0.13 -0.80
N GLY A 59 19.33 0.74 -0.33
CA GLY A 59 20.23 0.45 0.79
C GLY A 59 19.54 0.37 2.16
N ARG A 60 18.33 0.95 2.29
CA ARG A 60 17.53 0.92 3.51
C ARG A 60 16.44 -0.14 3.49
N LEU A 61 16.27 -0.87 2.38
CA LEU A 61 15.28 -1.93 2.29
C LEU A 61 15.56 -3.02 3.32
N ASN A 62 14.51 -3.42 4.03
CA ASN A 62 14.56 -4.63 4.84
C ASN A 62 14.51 -5.85 3.92
N THR A 63 15.36 -6.84 4.17
CA THR A 63 15.34 -8.10 3.42
C THR A 63 14.24 -9.04 3.91
N THR A 64 13.12 -8.49 4.37
CA THR A 64 11.95 -9.30 4.75
C THR A 64 11.34 -9.89 3.50
N THR A 65 11.01 -11.17 3.54
CA THR A 65 10.38 -11.86 2.40
C THR A 65 9.07 -12.46 2.87
N CYS A 66 7.99 -12.24 2.14
CA CYS A 66 6.77 -13.03 2.25
C CYS A 66 6.89 -14.26 1.34
N LEU A 67 6.31 -15.39 1.75
CA LEU A 67 6.27 -16.61 0.92
C LEU A 67 5.57 -16.38 -0.43
N LEU A 68 4.67 -15.39 -0.50
CA LEU A 68 3.89 -15.06 -1.68
C LEU A 68 4.50 -13.93 -2.52
N ASP A 69 5.67 -13.40 -2.14
CA ASP A 69 6.29 -12.33 -2.93
C ASP A 69 6.81 -12.91 -4.25
N PRO A 70 6.37 -12.36 -5.41
CA PRO A 70 6.86 -12.80 -6.71
C PRO A 70 8.33 -12.44 -6.93
N CYS A 71 8.84 -11.44 -6.20
CA CYS A 71 10.23 -11.02 -6.19
C CYS A 71 10.63 -10.65 -4.75
N PRO A 72 11.48 -11.44 -4.08
CA PRO A 72 11.86 -11.16 -2.70
C PRO A 72 12.84 -9.98 -2.61
N SER A 73 12.69 -9.12 -1.59
CA SER A 73 13.47 -7.88 -1.44
C SER A 73 14.99 -8.09 -1.45
N TRP A 74 15.49 -9.22 -0.92
CA TRP A 74 16.92 -9.51 -0.94
C TRP A 74 17.49 -9.60 -2.36
N LEU A 75 16.69 -10.04 -3.35
CA LEU A 75 17.13 -10.15 -4.74
C LEU A 75 17.29 -8.77 -5.37
N VAL A 76 16.37 -7.86 -5.06
CA VAL A 76 16.45 -6.45 -5.48
C VAL A 76 17.69 -5.79 -4.88
N THR A 77 17.96 -6.01 -3.59
CA THR A 77 19.16 -5.50 -2.91
C THR A 77 20.45 -6.10 -3.50
N ALA A 78 20.48 -7.41 -3.79
CA ALA A 78 21.65 -8.08 -4.34
C ALA A 78 21.98 -7.63 -5.77
N THR A 79 20.99 -7.17 -6.53
CA THR A 79 21.13 -6.70 -7.91
C THR A 79 21.13 -5.17 -8.03
N ARG A 80 21.25 -4.46 -6.90
CA ARG A 80 21.14 -3.00 -6.78
C ARG A 80 21.98 -2.22 -7.78
N GLU A 81 23.23 -2.62 -8.02
CA GLU A 81 24.11 -1.95 -8.98
C GLU A 81 23.54 -1.91 -10.40
N VAL A 82 22.77 -2.94 -10.77
CA VAL A 82 22.16 -3.09 -12.10
C VAL A 82 20.73 -2.55 -12.11
N THR A 83 19.98 -2.72 -11.02
CA THR A 83 18.54 -2.35 -10.96
C THR A 83 18.32 -0.87 -10.66
N CYS A 84 19.26 -0.18 -10.01
CA CYS A 84 19.09 1.20 -9.58
C CYS A 84 18.76 2.15 -10.75
N GLY A 85 19.53 2.12 -11.85
CA GLY A 85 19.29 2.98 -13.01
C GLY A 85 17.98 2.69 -13.73
N TRP A 86 17.57 1.42 -13.79
CA TRP A 86 16.29 1.02 -14.38
C TRP A 86 15.11 1.50 -13.52
N LEU A 87 15.18 1.31 -12.20
CA LEU A 87 14.17 1.79 -11.27
C LEU A 87 14.06 3.32 -11.30
N GLN A 88 15.18 4.04 -11.35
CA GLN A 88 15.19 5.49 -11.51
C GLN A 88 14.45 5.91 -12.78
N SER A 89 14.70 5.23 -13.89
CA SER A 89 14.06 5.52 -15.18
C SER A 89 12.55 5.31 -15.11
N ILE A 90 12.09 4.20 -14.50
CA ILE A 90 10.67 3.91 -14.30
C ILE A 90 10.01 4.97 -13.41
N ILE A 91 10.61 5.30 -12.28
CA ILE A 91 10.07 6.28 -11.33
C ILE A 91 9.93 7.64 -12.03
N ASN A 92 10.99 8.10 -12.69
CA ASN A 92 10.98 9.40 -13.36
C ASN A 92 10.02 9.47 -14.56
N ALA A 93 9.84 8.38 -15.30
CA ALA A 93 8.79 8.30 -16.32
C ALA A 93 7.41 8.38 -15.67
N SER A 94 7.19 7.65 -14.57
CA SER A 94 5.91 7.64 -13.85
C SER A 94 5.55 9.01 -13.27
N LEU A 95 6.53 9.72 -12.71
CA LEU A 95 6.34 11.07 -12.16
C LEU A 95 6.00 12.10 -13.24
N ARG A 96 6.50 11.92 -14.47
CA ARG A 96 6.19 12.81 -15.60
C ARG A 96 4.84 12.50 -16.25
N GLU A 97 4.51 11.22 -16.38
CA GLU A 97 3.40 10.76 -17.21
C GLU A 97 2.15 10.38 -16.40
N GLY A 98 2.28 10.29 -15.07
CA GLY A 98 1.19 9.94 -14.16
C GLY A 98 0.78 8.46 -14.20
N HIS A 99 1.56 7.60 -14.86
CA HIS A 99 1.30 6.15 -14.95
C HIS A 99 2.59 5.35 -15.04
N VAL A 100 2.55 4.06 -14.70
CA VAL A 100 3.72 3.18 -14.74
C VAL A 100 4.01 2.76 -16.19
N PRO A 101 5.25 2.91 -16.69
CA PRO A 101 5.62 2.46 -18.02
C PRO A 101 5.51 0.92 -18.15
N PRO A 102 5.22 0.41 -19.36
CA PRO A 102 5.01 -1.02 -19.62
C PRO A 102 6.27 -1.88 -19.47
#